data_AF-A0A5C6DXI3-F1
#
_entry.id   AF-A0A5C6DXI3-F1
#
_cell.length_a   1.000
_cell.length_b   1.000
_cell.length_c   1.000
_cell.angle_alpha   90.00
_cell.angle_beta   90.00
_cell.angle_gamma   90.00
#
_symmetry.space_group_name_H-M   'P 1'
#
loop_
_entity.id
_entity.type
_entity.pdbx_description
1 polymer ?
#
loop_
_entity_poly.entity_id
_entity_poly.type
_entity_poly.pdbx_seq_one_letter_code
_entity_poly.pdbx_strand_id
1 'polypeptide(L)'
;MPKYYVQCGPIETVLDSDSPSTAAVNALDAALQNHLWIYDDCGLSERDCKTHLMLEALLHFDPSIQVSEQGFDRADAIQIGTPETVEAWHCLMVSLKRLFVAAGLTTRTMSSIGATATIECHSPRLPR
;
A
#
# COMPACT_ATOMS: atom_id res chain seq x y z
N MET A 1 17.52 9.51 -4.17
CA MET A 1 16.30 9.72 -3.37
C MET A 1 16.68 9.62 -1.90
N PRO A 2 16.13 10.43 -1.00
CA PRO A 2 16.37 10.30 0.43
C PRO A 2 15.81 8.99 0.97
N LYS A 3 16.49 8.46 1.99
CA LYS A 3 16.08 7.26 2.72
C LYS A 3 15.23 7.66 3.92
N TYR A 4 14.07 7.03 4.05
CA TYR A 4 13.18 7.22 5.18
C TYR A 4 13.06 5.94 5.98
N TYR A 5 13.17 6.09 7.29
CA TYR A 5 12.86 5.11 8.30
C TYR A 5 11.41 5.35 8.72
N VAL A 6 10.55 4.38 8.46
CA VAL A 6 9.12 4.44 8.75
C VAL A 6 8.80 3.41 9.82
N GLN A 7 8.11 3.86 10.87
CA GLN A 7 7.72 3.03 12.01
C GLN A 7 6.25 3.26 12.32
N CYS A 8 5.49 2.18 12.51
CA CYS A 8 4.09 2.24 12.90
C CYS A 8 3.75 1.00 13.74
N GLY A 9 3.83 1.12 15.06
CA GLY A 9 3.68 0.01 15.99
C GLY A 9 4.68 -1.12 15.71
N PRO A 10 4.23 -2.32 15.32
CA PRO A 10 5.11 -3.46 15.05
C PRO A 10 5.82 -3.39 13.69
N ILE A 11 5.48 -2.43 12.83
CA ILE A 11 6.08 -2.27 11.51
C ILE A 11 7.26 -1.31 11.59
N GLU A 12 8.42 -1.78 11.12
CA GLU A 12 9.61 -0.99 10.86
C GLU A 12 10.09 -1.28 9.44
N THR A 13 10.21 -0.25 8.62
CA THR A 13 10.67 -0.39 7.24
C THR A 13 11.53 0.80 6.82
N VAL A 14 12.45 0.53 5.89
CA VAL A 14 13.32 1.56 5.31
C VAL A 14 13.01 1.65 3.82
N LEU A 15 12.62 2.83 3.38
CA LEU A 15 12.12 3.07 2.02
C LEU A 15 12.83 4.28 1.40
N ASP A 16 13.15 4.16 0.12
CA ASP A 16 13.55 5.32 -0.69
C ASP A 16 12.28 6.02 -1.18
N SER A 17 12.16 7.32 -0.92
CA SER A 17 10.98 8.11 -1.27
C SER A 17 11.34 9.56 -1.55
N ASP A 18 10.47 10.29 -2.26
CA ASP A 18 10.65 11.72 -2.51
C ASP A 18 10.13 12.60 -1.35
N SER A 19 9.25 12.04 -0.52
CA SER A 19 8.64 12.75 0.60
C SER A 19 8.32 11.81 1.77
N PRO A 20 8.23 12.32 3.02
CA PRO A 20 7.84 11.53 4.18
C PRO A 20 6.41 11.00 4.07
N SER A 21 5.49 11.76 3.47
CA SER A 21 4.12 11.31 3.23
C SER A 21 4.06 10.14 2.24
N THR A 22 4.84 10.20 1.17
CA THR A 22 4.95 9.10 0.21
C THR A 22 5.61 7.87 0.85
N ALA A 23 6.58 8.06 1.74
CA ALA A 23 7.20 6.95 2.49
C ALA A 23 6.17 6.25 3.41
N ALA A 24 5.33 7.02 4.10
CA ALA A 24 4.26 6.47 4.94
C ALA A 24 3.22 5.68 4.12
N VAL A 25 2.78 6.21 2.98
CA VAL A 25 1.85 5.50 2.08
C VAL A 25 2.48 4.21 1.53
N ASN A 26 3.75 4.24 1.14
CA ASN A 26 4.45 3.05 0.64
C ASN A 26 4.66 1.99 1.73
N ALA A 27 4.90 2.41 2.98
CA ALA A 27 4.97 1.49 4.12
C ALA A 27 3.62 0.81 4.38
N LEU A 28 2.52 1.56 4.32
CA LEU A 28 1.18 1.00 4.43
C LEU A 28 0.82 0.11 3.24
N ASP A 29 1.27 0.44 2.02
CA ASP A 29 1.03 -0.40 0.85
C ASP A 29 1.59 -1.81 1.07
N ALA A 30 2.84 -1.92 1.53
CA ALA A 30 3.45 -3.21 1.84
C ALA A 30 2.68 -3.99 2.92
N ALA A 31 2.13 -3.29 3.92
CA ALA A 31 1.36 -3.91 5.00
C ALA A 31 -0.05 -4.35 4.57
N LEU A 32 -0.71 -3.54 3.73
CA LEU A 32 -2.11 -3.72 3.31
C LEU A 32 -2.26 -4.51 2.01
N GLN A 33 -1.16 -4.85 1.33
CA GLN A 33 -1.17 -5.67 0.11
C GLN A 33 -1.95 -6.97 0.26
N ASN A 34 -1.89 -7.62 1.43
CA ASN A 34 -2.62 -8.84 1.73
C ASN A 34 -4.15 -8.65 1.78
N HIS A 35 -4.64 -7.41 1.82
CA HIS A 35 -6.06 -7.08 1.84
C HIS A 35 -6.57 -6.58 0.48
N LEU A 36 -5.76 -6.58 -0.59
CA LEU A 36 -6.19 -6.12 -1.91
C LEU A 36 -7.35 -6.93 -2.50
N TRP A 37 -7.53 -8.18 -2.06
CA TRP A 37 -8.62 -9.06 -2.50
C TRP A 37 -10.01 -8.49 -2.22
N ILE A 38 -10.18 -7.63 -1.21
CA ILE A 38 -11.48 -7.03 -0.88
C ILE A 38 -12.03 -6.17 -2.02
N TYR A 39 -11.15 -5.60 -2.84
CA TYR A 39 -11.55 -4.76 -3.98
C TYR A 39 -12.01 -5.56 -5.18
N ASP A 40 -11.67 -6.86 -5.25
CA ASP A 40 -12.09 -7.76 -6.31
C ASP A 40 -13.44 -8.43 -5.99
N ASP A 41 -13.88 -8.36 -4.74
CA ASP A 41 -15.19 -8.89 -4.31
C ASP A 41 -16.34 -8.01 -4.84
N CYS A 42 -17.21 -8.60 -5.65
CA CYS A 42 -18.39 -7.93 -6.21
C CYS A 42 -19.50 -7.67 -5.18
N GLY A 43 -19.44 -8.32 -4.01
CA GLY A 43 -20.40 -8.15 -2.91
C GLY A 43 -20.09 -6.98 -1.98
N LEU A 44 -18.90 -6.39 -2.07
CA LEU A 44 -18.47 -5.31 -1.19
C LEU A 44 -18.58 -3.95 -1.87
N SER A 45 -19.18 -2.99 -1.16
CA SER A 45 -19.13 -1.59 -1.59
C SER A 45 -17.77 -0.97 -1.28
N GLU A 46 -17.44 0.15 -1.93
CA GLU A 46 -16.22 0.92 -1.60
C GLU A 46 -16.18 1.32 -0.11
N ARG A 47 -17.35 1.59 0.48
CA ARG A 47 -17.49 1.91 1.91
C ARG A 47 -17.18 0.72 2.80
N ASP A 48 -17.58 -0.48 2.40
CA ASP A 48 -17.29 -1.71 3.15
C ASP A 48 -15.80 -2.01 3.11
N CYS A 49 -15.17 -1.85 1.93
CA CYS A 49 -13.71 -1.98 1.76
C CYS A 49 -12.95 -1.01 2.67
N LYS A 50 -13.34 0.28 2.68
CA LYS A 50 -12.77 1.30 3.57
C LYS A 50 -12.91 0.92 5.04
N THR A 51 -14.10 0.47 5.43
CA THR A 51 -14.38 0.11 6.83
C THR A 51 -13.53 -1.08 7.26
N HIS A 52 -13.41 -2.11 6.42
CA HIS A 52 -12.54 -3.26 6.65
C HIS A 52 -11.09 -2.82 6.84
N LEU A 53 -10.53 -2.02 5.92
CA LEU A 53 -9.15 -1.53 6.02
C LEU A 53 -8.91 -0.69 7.26
N MET A 54 -9.86 0.17 7.62
CA MET A 54 -9.74 1.01 8.81
C MET A 54 -9.73 0.18 10.08
N LEU A 55 -10.58 -0.86 10.18
CA LEU A 55 -10.59 -1.76 11.32
C LEU A 55 -9.28 -2.56 11.41
N GLU A 56 -8.81 -3.11 10.29
CA GLU A 56 -7.53 -3.83 10.26
C GLU A 56 -6.37 -2.93 10.67
N ALA A 57 -6.34 -1.69 10.17
CA ALA A 57 -5.32 -0.72 10.52
C ALA A 57 -5.36 -0.35 12.01
N LEU A 58 -6.54 -0.08 12.57
CA LEU A 58 -6.68 0.25 14.00
C LEU A 58 -6.35 -0.93 14.93
N LEU A 59 -6.46 -2.17 14.44
CA LEU A 59 -6.14 -3.37 15.21
C LEU A 59 -4.64 -3.70 15.20
N HIS A 60 -3.95 -3.41 14.09
CA HIS A 60 -2.56 -3.87 13.87
C HIS A 60 -1.52 -2.76 13.89
N PHE A 61 -1.92 -1.51 13.69
CA PHE A 61 -1.02 -0.37 13.61
C PHE A 61 -1.25 0.61 14.76
N ASP A 62 -0.20 1.35 15.08
CA ASP A 62 -0.32 2.50 15.97
C ASP A 62 -1.15 3.61 15.30
N PRO A 63 -1.78 4.51 16.06
CA PRO A 63 -2.59 5.61 15.52
C PRO A 63 -1.77 6.64 14.74
N SER A 64 -0.44 6.65 14.91
CA SER A 64 0.49 7.49 14.17
C SER A 64 1.67 6.69 13.60
N ILE A 65 2.05 7.07 12.38
CA ILE A 65 3.24 6.62 11.67
C ILE A 65 4.35 7.63 11.94
N GLN A 66 5.49 7.15 12.42
CA GLN A 66 6.70 7.96 12.60
C GLN A 66 7.59 7.82 11.37
N VAL A 67 8.01 8.95 10.80
CA VAL A 67 8.88 8.99 9.63
C VAL A 67 10.09 9.86 9.91
N SER A 68 11.29 9.32 9.69
CA SER A 68 12.54 10.05 9.90
C SER A 68 13.58 9.72 8.83
N GLU A 69 14.41 10.68 8.47
CA GLU A 69 15.56 10.46 7.56
C GLU A 69 16.79 9.94 8.30
N GLN A 70 16.81 10.03 9.63
CA GLN A 70 17.99 9.80 10.45
C GLN A 70 18.01 8.45 11.19
N GLY A 71 16.86 7.77 11.31
CA GLY A 71 16.74 6.47 11.98
C GLY A 71 15.37 6.25 12.64
N PHE A 72 15.18 5.08 13.25
CA PHE A 72 14.00 4.73 14.05
C PHE A 72 14.01 5.38 15.45
N ASP A 73 12.86 5.41 16.13
CA ASP A 73 12.67 5.92 17.50
C ASP A 73 13.18 7.35 17.74
N ARG A 74 13.12 8.19 16.71
CA ARG A 74 13.61 9.56 16.74
C ARG A 74 12.56 10.51 17.30
N ALA A 75 12.94 11.31 18.29
CA ALA A 75 12.07 12.33 18.86
C ALA A 75 11.74 13.47 17.86
N ASP A 76 12.57 13.66 16.84
CA ASP A 76 12.37 14.59 15.73
C ASP A 76 11.62 13.96 14.53
N ALA A 77 11.09 12.74 14.68
CA ALA A 77 10.33 12.09 13.61
C ALA A 77 9.03 12.83 13.29
N ILE A 78 8.72 12.91 12.00
CA ILE A 78 7.45 13.44 11.50
C ILE A 78 6.37 12.41 11.84
N GLN A 79 5.32 12.86 12.54
CA GLN A 79 4.17 12.04 12.85
C GLN A 79 3.07 12.26 11.82
N ILE A 80 2.64 11.17 11.19
CA ILE A 80 1.56 11.16 10.21
C ILE A 80 0.46 10.26 10.78
N GLY A 81 -0.79 10.70 10.73
CA GLY A 81 -1.89 9.88 11.23
C GLY A 81 -2.11 8.63 10.36
N THR A 82 -2.19 7.48 11.01
CA THR A 82 -2.44 6.20 10.34
C THR A 82 -3.80 6.18 9.65
N PRO A 83 -4.91 6.64 10.29
CA PRO A 83 -6.23 6.69 9.64
C PRO A 83 -6.24 7.51 8.35
N GLU A 84 -5.59 8.68 8.34
CA GLU A 84 -5.50 9.57 7.19
C GLU A 84 -4.68 8.95 6.07
N THR A 85 -3.61 8.22 6.43
CA THR A 85 -2.76 7.53 5.45
C THR A 85 -3.47 6.32 4.84
N VAL A 86 -4.23 5.56 5.64
CA VAL A 86 -5.10 4.48 5.15
C VAL A 86 -6.18 5.02 4.22
N GLU A 87 -6.79 6.16 4.56
CA GLU A 87 -7.76 6.84 3.69
C GLU A 87 -7.16 7.23 2.35
N ALA A 88 -5.97 7.85 2.37
CA ALA A 88 -5.24 8.22 1.17
C ALA A 88 -4.93 7.00 0.30
N TRP A 89 -4.44 5.92 0.92
CA TRP A 89 -4.18 4.66 0.22
C TRP A 89 -5.45 4.04 -0.37
N HIS A 90 -6.56 4.02 0.38
CA HIS A 90 -7.85 3.55 -0.12
C HIS A 90 -8.32 4.35 -1.34
N CYS A 91 -8.21 5.68 -1.30
CA CYS A 91 -8.56 6.53 -2.42
C CYS A 91 -7.70 6.25 -3.66
N LEU A 92 -6.41 5.97 -3.48
CA LEU A 92 -5.52 5.56 -4.57
C LEU A 92 -5.97 4.23 -5.19
N MET A 93 -6.30 3.23 -4.37
CA MET A 93 -6.75 1.91 -4.85
C MET A 93 -8.08 2.00 -5.60
N VAL A 94 -9.05 2.76 -5.08
CA VAL A 94 -10.33 2.99 -5.77
C VAL A 94 -10.11 3.72 -7.10
N SER A 95 -9.24 4.74 -7.11
CA SER A 95 -8.91 5.48 -8.33
C SER A 95 -8.24 4.59 -9.37
N LEU A 96 -7.33 3.71 -8.95
CA LEU A 96 -6.65 2.75 -9.82
C LEU A 96 -7.62 1.73 -10.40
N LYS A 97 -8.52 1.19 -9.58
CA LYS A 97 -9.61 0.29 -10.02
C LYS A 97 -10.47 0.96 -11.09
N ARG A 98 -10.91 2.20 -10.85
CA ARG A 98 -11.71 2.97 -11.81
C ARG A 98 -10.94 3.24 -13.11
N LEU A 99 -9.65 3.52 -13.01
CA LEU A 99 -8.78 3.73 -14.16
C LEU A 99 -8.64 2.45 -15.01
N PHE A 100 -8.47 1.27 -14.40
CA PHE A 100 -8.44 0.01 -15.12
C PHE A 100 -9.75 -0.28 -15.85
N VAL A 101 -10.89 -0.03 -15.22
CA VAL A 101 -12.20 -0.17 -15.86
C VAL A 101 -12.32 0.80 -17.04
N ALA A 102 -11.96 2.08 -16.86
CA ALA A 102 -12.02 3.08 -17.92
C ALA A 102 -11.08 2.76 -19.10
N ALA A 103 -9.93 2.15 -18.83
CA ALA A 103 -8.96 1.70 -19.84
C ALA A 103 -9.35 0.37 -20.52
N GLY A 104 -10.44 -0.28 -20.12
CA GLY A 104 -10.85 -1.59 -20.64
C GLY A 104 -9.98 -2.76 -20.17
N LEU A 105 -9.16 -2.57 -19.12
CA LEU A 105 -8.26 -3.57 -18.54
C LEU A 105 -8.95 -4.40 -17.46
N THR A 106 -10.20 -4.80 -17.69
CA THR A 106 -11.06 -5.49 -16.70
C THR A 106 -10.56 -6.87 -16.29
N THR A 107 -9.56 -7.42 -17.00
CA THR A 107 -8.88 -8.67 -16.66
C THR A 107 -7.77 -8.51 -15.60
N ARG A 108 -7.35 -7.29 -15.26
CA ARG A 108 -6.41 -7.03 -14.15
C ARG A 108 -7.19 -6.84 -12.85
N THR A 109 -7.05 -7.81 -11.95
CA THR A 109 -7.59 -7.74 -10.58
C THR A 109 -6.69 -6.86 -9.71
N MET A 110 -7.26 -6.21 -8.70
CA MET A 110 -6.48 -5.42 -7.74
C MET A 110 -5.48 -6.31 -6.97
N SER A 111 -5.85 -7.56 -6.69
CA SER A 111 -4.95 -8.56 -6.11
C SER A 111 -3.72 -8.85 -6.99
N SER A 112 -3.84 -8.74 -8.32
CA SER A 112 -2.72 -8.94 -9.24
C SER A 112 -1.69 -7.81 -9.22
N ILE A 113 -2.02 -6.66 -8.61
CA ILE A 113 -1.13 -5.51 -8.47
C ILE A 113 -0.15 -5.71 -7.31
N GLY A 114 -0.62 -6.27 -6.19
CA GLY A 114 0.20 -6.56 -5.02
C GLY A 114 1.14 -7.76 -5.23
N ALA A 115 0.81 -8.65 -6.17
CA ALA A 115 1.77 -9.59 -6.70
C ALA A 115 2.77 -8.81 -7.54
N THR A 116 3.88 -8.39 -6.95
CA THR A 116 5.07 -7.99 -7.71
C THR A 116 5.39 -9.14 -8.65
N ALA A 117 4.97 -9.00 -9.90
CA ALA A 117 5.38 -9.89 -10.96
C ALA A 117 6.90 -9.83 -10.99
N THR A 118 7.55 -10.87 -10.48
CA THR A 118 8.85 -11.25 -11.00
C THR A 118 8.56 -11.52 -12.48
N ILE A 119 8.88 -10.54 -13.33
CA ILE A 119 8.80 -10.71 -14.78
C ILE A 119 9.89 -11.72 -15.13
N GLU A 120 9.60 -13.01 -14.98
CA GLU A 120 10.39 -14.04 -15.62
C GLU A 120 10.07 -13.98 -17.11
N CYS A 121 10.92 -13.26 -17.84
CA CYS A 121 10.93 -13.26 -19.29
C CYS A 121 11.39 -14.66 -19.76
N HIS A 122 10.46 -15.60 -19.83
CA HIS A 122 10.72 -16.90 -20.43
C HIS A 122 10.81 -16.74 -21.94
N SER A 123 12.04 -16.78 -22.45
CA SER A 123 12.32 -16.85 -23.89
C SER A 123 11.76 -18.16 -24.45
N PRO A 124 11.07 -18.16 -25.60
CA PRO A 124 10.55 -19.39 -26.19
C PRO A 124 11.73 -20.23 -26.70
N ARG A 125 11.98 -21.37 -26.06
CA ARG A 125 12.91 -22.38 -26.58
C ARG A 125 12.26 -23.02 -27.81
N LEU A 126 12.81 -22.73 -28.99
CA LEU A 126 12.44 -23.42 -30.22
C LEU A 126 12.84 -24.91 -30.15
N PRO A 127 12.02 -25.83 -30.67
CA PRO A 127 12.34 -27.25 -30.70
C PRO A 127 13.48 -27.54 -31.70
N ARG A 128 14.41 -28.39 -31.30
CA ARG A 128 15.40 -29.05 -32.18
C ARG A 128 14.85 -30.36 -32.69
#